data_AF-A0A2V6IPH3-F1
#
_entry.id   AF-A0A2V6IPH3-F1
#
_cell.length_a   1.000
_cell.length_b   1.000
_cell.length_c   1.000
_cell.angle_alpha   90.00
_cell.angle_beta   90.00
_cell.angle_gamma   90.00
#
_symmetry.space_group_name_H-M   'P 1'
#
loop_
_entity.id
_entity.type
_entity.pdbx_description
1 polymer ?
#
loop_
_entity_poly.entity_id
_entity_poly.type
_entity_poly.pdbx_seq_one_letter_code
_entity_poly.pdbx_strand_id
1 'polypeptide(L)'
;MAEQEQPFAALGHDLLATRISYGVLQRHPKNESARSIYNFTVARVVHDVDRTGAEPWRHPVTVVTDEGRYTLVSPMPVDPEHDPSRYDLFPTDALEIGGKFFKTYTTVSGIGAPIAVVGRTESPQFRQQYKLPRVYAPVTAIVRFSGRQARLEFIDPLKTERITLNKQVFPLAADFDAPTALLIARERPERLGLSRVINPAAYADTAVLCRLQQFDPA
;
A
#
# COMPACT_ATOMS: atom_id res chain seq x y z
N MET A 1 -10.48 -25.73 -11.57
CA MET A 1 -10.76 -24.50 -12.36
C MET A 1 -11.66 -23.50 -11.61
N ALA A 2 -12.40 -23.88 -10.55
CA ALA A 2 -13.28 -22.95 -9.81
C ALA A 2 -12.56 -21.89 -8.94
N GLU A 3 -11.27 -22.07 -8.64
CA GLU A 3 -10.55 -21.21 -7.68
C GLU A 3 -10.02 -19.90 -8.29
N GLN A 4 -9.90 -19.80 -9.62
CA GLN A 4 -9.49 -18.58 -10.33
C GLN A 4 -10.68 -17.67 -10.71
N GLU A 5 -11.90 -18.20 -10.80
CA GLU A 5 -13.08 -17.40 -11.15
C GLU A 5 -13.58 -16.55 -9.97
N GLN A 6 -13.46 -17.05 -8.73
CA GLN A 6 -13.87 -16.33 -7.52
C GLN A 6 -13.06 -15.05 -7.25
N PRO A 7 -11.72 -15.03 -7.44
CA PRO A 7 -10.92 -13.81 -7.34
C PRO A 7 -11.35 -12.67 -8.26
N PHE A 8 -11.62 -12.96 -9.54
CA PHE A 8 -12.05 -11.94 -10.49
C PHE A 8 -13.49 -11.46 -10.22
N ALA A 9 -14.35 -12.32 -9.69
CA ALA A 9 -15.69 -11.92 -9.26
C ALA A 9 -15.65 -10.93 -8.07
N ALA A 10 -14.80 -11.19 -7.07
CA ALA A 10 -14.58 -10.28 -5.95
C ALA A 10 -14.03 -8.91 -6.42
N LEU A 11 -13.03 -8.93 -7.31
CA LEU A 11 -12.49 -7.71 -7.92
C LEU A 11 -13.59 -6.90 -8.62
N GLY A 12 -14.51 -7.57 -9.31
CA GLY A 12 -15.67 -6.93 -9.93
C GLY A 12 -16.62 -6.27 -8.94
N HIS A 13 -16.92 -6.95 -7.84
CA HIS A 13 -17.76 -6.43 -6.78
C HIS A 13 -17.14 -5.21 -6.10
N ASP A 14 -15.87 -5.32 -5.68
CA ASP A 14 -15.18 -4.26 -4.96
C ASP A 14 -14.92 -3.04 -5.86
N LEU A 15 -14.57 -3.24 -7.14
CA LEU A 15 -14.42 -2.14 -8.09
C LEU A 15 -15.75 -1.39 -8.32
N LEU A 16 -16.87 -2.11 -8.35
CA LEU A 16 -18.19 -1.51 -8.46
C LEU A 16 -18.56 -0.72 -7.19
N ALA A 17 -18.29 -1.26 -6.01
CA ALA A 17 -18.50 -0.57 -4.75
C ALA A 17 -17.64 0.72 -4.64
N THR A 18 -16.39 0.66 -5.14
CA THR A 18 -15.55 1.86 -5.30
C THR A 18 -16.18 2.85 -6.27
N ARG A 19 -16.73 2.41 -7.40
CA ARG A 19 -17.38 3.30 -8.39
C ARG A 19 -18.60 4.00 -7.83
N ILE A 20 -19.41 3.30 -7.03
CA ILE A 20 -20.62 3.84 -6.40
C ILE A 20 -20.24 4.90 -5.36
N SER A 21 -19.35 4.55 -4.43
CA SER A 21 -18.87 5.49 -3.39
C SER A 21 -18.15 6.70 -3.98
N TYR A 22 -17.35 6.50 -5.04
CA TYR A 22 -16.75 7.59 -5.81
C TYR A 22 -17.80 8.55 -6.40
N GLY A 23 -18.90 8.01 -6.93
CA GLY A 23 -20.02 8.80 -7.45
C GLY A 23 -20.75 9.60 -6.36
N VAL A 24 -20.91 9.04 -5.16
CA VAL A 24 -21.46 9.76 -4.01
C VAL A 24 -20.53 10.90 -3.60
N LEU A 25 -19.21 10.66 -3.51
CA LEU A 25 -18.22 11.69 -3.18
C LEU A 25 -18.15 12.81 -4.21
N GLN A 26 -18.43 12.53 -5.48
CA GLN A 26 -18.53 13.56 -6.52
C GLN A 26 -19.66 14.56 -6.26
N ARG A 27 -20.80 14.08 -5.74
CA ARG A 27 -21.99 14.90 -5.44
C ARG A 27 -21.95 15.51 -4.04
N HIS A 28 -21.40 14.75 -3.09
CA HIS A 28 -21.38 15.06 -1.67
C HIS A 28 -19.97 14.84 -1.09
N PRO A 29 -19.01 15.73 -1.39
CA PRO A 29 -17.60 15.53 -1.02
C PRO A 29 -17.33 15.53 0.49
N LYS A 30 -18.26 16.05 1.30
CA LYS A 30 -18.18 16.01 2.77
C LYS A 30 -18.81 14.77 3.40
N ASN A 31 -19.30 13.82 2.59
CA ASN A 31 -19.93 12.60 3.12
C ASN A 31 -18.86 11.63 3.63
N GLU A 32 -18.73 11.54 4.96
CA GLU A 32 -17.71 10.73 5.62
C GLU A 32 -17.92 9.23 5.43
N SER A 33 -19.18 8.76 5.45
CA SER A 33 -19.51 7.36 5.20
C SER A 33 -19.11 6.94 3.79
N ALA A 34 -19.37 7.80 2.79
CA ALA A 34 -18.94 7.55 1.41
C ALA A 34 -17.42 7.53 1.28
N ARG A 35 -16.71 8.39 2.02
CA ARG A 35 -15.24 8.38 2.08
C ARG A 35 -14.70 7.09 2.70
N SER A 36 -15.30 6.64 3.80
CA SER A 36 -14.92 5.39 4.47
C SER A 36 -15.13 4.17 3.55
N ILE A 37 -16.30 4.07 2.91
CA ILE A 37 -16.60 3.00 1.94
C ILE A 37 -15.64 3.07 0.74
N TYR A 38 -15.35 4.27 0.23
CA TYR A 38 -14.39 4.43 -0.86
C TYR A 38 -13.01 3.92 -0.45
N ASN A 39 -12.47 4.37 0.68
CA ASN A 39 -11.14 3.94 1.15
C ASN A 39 -11.10 2.42 1.37
N PHE A 40 -12.11 1.84 2.02
CA PHE A 40 -12.22 0.40 2.25
C PHE A 40 -12.27 -0.41 0.95
N THR A 41 -13.12 -0.01 0.00
CA THR A 41 -13.28 -0.74 -1.27
C THR A 41 -12.04 -0.59 -2.16
N VAL A 42 -11.33 0.56 -2.13
CA VAL A 42 -10.03 0.67 -2.80
C VAL A 42 -9.00 -0.29 -2.19
N ALA A 43 -8.97 -0.43 -0.86
CA ALA A 43 -8.11 -1.41 -0.20
C ALA A 43 -8.41 -2.85 -0.67
N ARG A 44 -9.69 -3.20 -0.82
CA ARG A 44 -10.10 -4.50 -1.34
C ARG A 44 -9.72 -4.70 -2.81
N VAL A 45 -9.89 -3.67 -3.66
CA VAL A 45 -9.41 -3.71 -5.06
C VAL A 45 -7.91 -4.00 -5.13
N VAL A 46 -7.09 -3.36 -4.29
CA VAL A 46 -5.64 -3.64 -4.23
C VAL A 46 -5.39 -5.09 -3.81
N HIS A 47 -6.09 -5.57 -2.78
CA HIS A 47 -5.98 -6.95 -2.31
C HIS A 47 -6.35 -7.97 -3.39
N ASP A 48 -7.45 -7.75 -4.12
CA ASP A 48 -7.90 -8.64 -5.18
C ASP A 48 -7.02 -8.59 -6.42
N VAL A 49 -6.44 -7.44 -6.77
CA VAL A 49 -5.44 -7.33 -7.83
C VAL A 49 -4.23 -8.22 -7.51
N ASP A 50 -3.72 -8.17 -6.27
CA ASP A 50 -2.61 -9.04 -5.85
C ASP A 50 -3.01 -10.52 -5.87
N ARG A 51 -4.20 -10.87 -5.34
CA ARG A 51 -4.70 -12.25 -5.28
C ARG A 51 -4.99 -12.85 -6.65
N THR A 52 -5.44 -12.05 -7.61
CA THR A 52 -5.69 -12.48 -9.00
C THR A 52 -4.40 -12.60 -9.82
N GLY A 53 -3.27 -12.07 -9.32
CA GLY A 53 -2.04 -11.93 -10.10
C GLY A 53 -2.18 -10.92 -11.24
N ALA A 54 -3.18 -10.03 -11.18
CA ALA A 54 -3.42 -9.02 -12.18
C ALA A 54 -2.35 -7.92 -12.09
N GLU A 55 -1.83 -7.49 -13.24
CA GLU A 55 -0.81 -6.44 -13.31
C GLU A 55 -1.29 -5.27 -14.19
N PRO A 56 -2.22 -4.43 -13.68
CA PRO A 56 -2.81 -3.32 -14.45
C PRO A 56 -1.78 -2.25 -14.88
N TRP A 57 -0.58 -2.27 -14.30
CA TRP A 57 0.57 -1.43 -14.67
C TRP A 57 1.39 -1.99 -15.85
N ARG A 58 1.18 -3.25 -16.23
CA ARG A 58 1.76 -3.87 -17.44
C ARG A 58 0.75 -3.92 -18.58
N HIS A 59 -0.45 -4.41 -18.28
CA HIS A 59 -1.51 -4.60 -19.26
C HIS A 59 -2.87 -4.19 -18.69
N PRO A 60 -3.73 -3.51 -19.47
CA PRO A 60 -5.10 -3.24 -19.06
C PRO A 60 -5.86 -4.54 -18.73
N VAL A 61 -6.58 -4.54 -17.61
CA VAL A 61 -7.32 -5.70 -17.12
C VAL A 61 -8.82 -5.45 -17.32
N THR A 62 -9.52 -6.38 -17.96
CA THR A 62 -10.98 -6.30 -18.08
C THR A 62 -11.61 -6.88 -16.82
N VAL A 63 -12.40 -6.07 -16.13
CA VAL A 63 -13.13 -6.43 -14.92
C VAL A 63 -14.62 -6.44 -15.23
N VAL A 64 -15.28 -7.57 -15.01
CA VAL A 64 -16.73 -7.71 -15.19
C VAL A 64 -17.41 -7.37 -13.86
N THR A 65 -18.39 -6.47 -13.90
CA THR A 65 -19.22 -6.10 -12.76
C THR A 65 -20.70 -6.26 -13.10
N ASP A 66 -21.58 -6.18 -12.11
CA ASP A 66 -23.04 -6.23 -12.30
C ASP A 66 -23.57 -5.08 -13.17
N GLU A 67 -22.83 -3.97 -13.27
CA GLU A 67 -23.18 -2.82 -14.13
C GLU A 67 -22.50 -2.87 -15.50
N GLY A 68 -21.69 -3.90 -15.80
CA GLY A 68 -21.01 -4.11 -17.08
C GLY A 68 -19.50 -4.21 -16.97
N ARG A 69 -18.80 -4.02 -18.08
CA ARG A 69 -17.34 -4.19 -18.15
C ARG A 69 -16.62 -2.88 -17.86
N TYR A 70 -15.62 -2.96 -16.99
CA TYR A 70 -14.66 -1.89 -16.72
C TYR A 70 -13.27 -2.30 -17.17
N THR A 71 -12.46 -1.32 -17.55
CA THR A 71 -11.04 -1.51 -17.84
C THR A 71 -10.22 -0.93 -16.70
N LEU A 72 -9.58 -1.80 -15.92
CA LEU A 72 -8.65 -1.42 -14.87
C LEU A 72 -7.27 -1.20 -15.47
N VAL A 73 -6.70 -0.03 -15.21
CA VAL A 73 -5.35 0.36 -15.64
C VAL A 73 -4.59 0.98 -14.48
N SER A 74 -3.27 1.02 -14.58
CA SER A 74 -2.40 1.76 -13.67
C SER A 74 -1.32 2.49 -14.47
N PRO A 75 -0.74 3.60 -13.97
CA PRO A 75 0.44 4.19 -14.59
C PRO A 75 1.56 3.16 -14.75
N MET A 76 2.26 3.21 -15.88
CA MET A 76 3.45 2.40 -16.09
C MET A 76 4.53 2.81 -15.07
N PRO A 77 5.24 1.87 -14.44
CA PRO A 77 6.32 2.19 -13.52
C PRO A 77 7.41 2.99 -14.22
N VAL A 78 7.86 4.08 -13.60
CA VAL A 78 8.91 4.95 -14.15
C VAL A 78 10.31 4.33 -14.03
N ASP A 79 10.49 3.46 -13.06
CA ASP A 79 11.71 2.68 -12.81
C ASP A 79 11.35 1.40 -12.04
N PRO A 80 12.32 0.47 -11.83
CA PRO A 80 12.07 -0.74 -11.08
C PRO A 80 11.66 -0.50 -9.63
N GLU A 81 12.07 0.57 -8.95
CA GLU A 81 11.70 0.81 -7.55
C GLU A 81 10.21 1.21 -7.43
N HIS A 82 9.61 1.74 -8.49
CA HIS A 82 8.18 2.06 -8.54
C HIS A 82 7.32 0.94 -9.14
N ASP A 83 7.88 -0.24 -9.47
CA ASP A 83 7.11 -1.39 -9.96
C ASP A 83 6.37 -2.09 -8.81
N PRO A 84 5.02 -2.06 -8.76
CA PRO A 84 4.26 -2.66 -7.67
C PRO A 84 4.48 -4.18 -7.51
N SER A 85 4.86 -4.90 -8.58
CA SER A 85 5.08 -6.35 -8.54
C SER A 85 6.26 -6.77 -7.65
N ARG A 86 7.12 -5.82 -7.27
CA ARG A 86 8.27 -6.05 -6.37
C ARG A 86 7.90 -5.98 -4.88
N TYR A 87 6.66 -5.65 -4.55
CA TYR A 87 6.22 -5.41 -3.19
C TYR A 87 5.05 -6.30 -2.81
N ASP A 88 5.04 -6.72 -1.55
CA ASP A 88 3.84 -7.19 -0.87
C ASP A 88 3.03 -5.96 -0.44
N LEU A 89 1.73 -5.94 -0.75
CA LEU A 89 0.84 -4.82 -0.48
C LEU A 89 -0.09 -5.20 0.67
N PHE A 90 0.01 -4.49 1.80
CA PHE A 90 -0.82 -4.72 2.98
C PHE A 90 -1.78 -3.55 3.20
N PRO A 91 -3.06 -3.67 2.81
CA PRO A 91 -4.08 -2.73 3.24
C PRO A 91 -4.10 -2.60 4.77
N THR A 92 -3.95 -1.38 5.29
CA THR A 92 -3.74 -1.21 6.73
C THR A 92 -5.02 -1.40 7.55
N ASP A 93 -6.19 -1.32 6.90
CA ASP A 93 -7.49 -1.66 7.48
C ASP A 93 -7.63 -3.15 7.83
N ALA A 94 -6.78 -4.01 7.28
CA ALA A 94 -6.70 -5.43 7.62
C ALA A 94 -5.60 -5.75 8.64
N LEU A 95 -4.84 -4.76 9.11
CA LEU A 95 -3.75 -4.95 10.06
C LEU A 95 -4.22 -4.63 11.48
N GLU A 96 -4.05 -5.59 12.39
CA GLU A 96 -4.10 -5.33 13.82
C GLU A 96 -2.70 -5.01 14.32
N ILE A 97 -2.41 -3.73 14.51
CA ILE A 97 -1.12 -3.27 15.02
C ILE A 97 -1.23 -3.05 16.54
N GLY A 98 -0.32 -3.69 17.29
CA GLY A 98 -0.35 -3.66 18.74
C GLY A 98 1.03 -3.85 19.35
N GLY A 99 1.09 -3.78 20.68
CA GLY A 99 2.33 -3.95 21.44
C GLY A 99 2.85 -2.66 22.07
N LYS A 100 3.94 -2.79 22.84
CA LYS A 100 4.43 -1.71 23.72
C LYS A 100 4.99 -0.50 22.96
N PHE A 101 5.30 -0.66 21.67
CA PHE A 101 5.94 0.36 20.83
C PHE A 101 4.95 1.31 20.14
N PHE A 102 3.66 0.96 20.05
CA PHE A 102 2.65 1.72 19.29
C PHE A 102 1.63 2.38 20.22
N LYS A 103 2.11 3.24 21.13
CA LYS A 103 1.24 3.98 22.08
C LYS A 103 0.53 5.17 21.44
N THR A 104 1.01 5.64 20.30
CA THR A 104 0.46 6.78 19.57
C THR A 104 0.49 6.42 18.08
N TYR A 105 -0.66 6.53 17.40
CA TYR A 105 -0.77 6.20 15.98
C TYR A 105 -0.64 7.45 15.13
N THR A 106 0.28 7.44 14.17
CA THR A 106 0.48 8.52 13.21
C THR A 106 -0.28 8.19 11.93
N THR A 107 -1.58 8.50 11.94
CA THR A 107 -2.49 8.31 10.80
C THR A 107 -3.07 9.64 10.35
N VAL A 108 -3.21 9.82 9.04
CA VAL A 108 -3.94 10.95 8.44
C VAL A 108 -5.28 10.46 7.93
N SER A 109 -6.36 11.04 8.46
CA SER A 109 -7.69 10.86 7.90
C SER A 109 -7.83 11.61 6.58
N GLY A 110 -8.19 10.91 5.51
CA GLY A 110 -8.20 11.48 4.17
C GLY A 110 -8.89 10.59 3.14
N ILE A 111 -8.62 10.86 1.86
CA ILE A 111 -9.09 10.04 0.74
C ILE A 111 -8.01 9.05 0.29
N GLY A 112 -8.44 7.86 -0.12
CA GLY A 112 -7.57 6.77 -0.55
C GLY A 112 -7.39 5.71 0.52
N ALA A 113 -6.93 4.52 0.10
CA ALA A 113 -6.63 3.41 0.98
C ALA A 113 -5.16 3.46 1.38
N PRO A 114 -4.82 3.63 2.68
CA PRO A 114 -3.45 3.43 3.13
C PRO A 114 -3.04 1.95 2.98
N ILE A 115 -1.87 1.75 2.39
CA ILE A 115 -1.24 0.46 2.11
C ILE A 115 0.18 0.52 2.70
N ALA A 116 0.55 -0.44 3.53
CA ALA A 116 1.95 -0.65 3.88
C ALA A 116 2.58 -1.57 2.83
N VAL A 117 3.68 -1.13 2.21
CA VAL A 117 4.39 -1.93 1.19
C VAL A 117 5.65 -2.53 1.78
N VAL A 118 5.92 -3.80 1.45
CA VAL A 118 7.14 -4.50 1.87
C VAL A 118 7.85 -5.10 0.67
N GLY A 119 9.15 -4.84 0.51
CA GLY A 119 9.94 -5.40 -0.59
C GLY A 119 9.98 -6.94 -0.55
N ARG A 120 9.60 -7.60 -1.66
CA ARG A 120 9.60 -9.07 -1.80
C ARG A 120 11.01 -9.67 -1.80
N THR A 121 11.99 -8.92 -2.29
CA THR A 121 13.39 -9.33 -2.32
C THR A 121 14.21 -8.46 -1.39
N GLU A 122 15.22 -9.06 -0.77
CA GLU A 122 16.23 -8.29 -0.06
C GLU A 122 17.10 -7.53 -1.07
N SER A 123 17.47 -6.29 -0.72
CA SER A 123 18.44 -5.54 -1.50
C SER A 123 19.80 -6.23 -1.35
N PRO A 124 20.44 -6.74 -2.41
CA PRO A 124 21.72 -7.44 -2.28
C PRO A 124 22.84 -6.55 -1.74
N GLN A 125 22.69 -5.23 -1.86
CA GLN A 125 23.66 -4.23 -1.42
C GLN A 125 23.32 -3.65 -0.03
N PHE A 126 22.31 -4.16 0.68
CA PHE A 126 21.84 -3.58 1.93
C PHE A 126 22.96 -3.41 2.98
N ARG A 127 23.87 -4.38 3.08
CA ARG A 127 25.01 -4.34 3.99
C ARG A 127 26.03 -3.27 3.62
N GLN A 128 26.29 -3.11 2.32
CA GLN A 128 27.25 -2.11 1.81
C GLN A 128 26.71 -0.69 1.94
N GLN A 129 25.38 -0.53 1.85
CA GLN A 129 24.70 0.76 1.94
C GLN A 129 24.20 1.09 3.35
N TYR A 130 24.39 0.20 4.33
CA TYR A 130 23.87 0.34 5.70
C TYR A 130 22.35 0.61 5.71
N LYS A 131 21.61 -0.08 4.84
CA LYS A 131 20.15 0.03 4.67
C LYS A 131 19.44 -1.20 5.25
N LEU A 132 18.14 -1.06 5.46
CA LEU A 132 17.28 -2.20 5.78
C LEU A 132 17.34 -3.26 4.66
N PRO A 133 17.26 -4.56 5.00
CA PRO A 133 17.26 -5.63 3.99
C PRO A 133 16.12 -5.47 2.98
N ARG A 134 14.95 -5.01 3.44
CA ARG A 134 13.76 -4.78 2.64
C ARG A 134 13.28 -3.35 2.79
N VAL A 135 12.58 -2.86 1.76
CA VAL A 135 11.83 -1.62 1.83
C VAL A 135 10.59 -1.84 2.67
N TYR A 136 10.30 -0.93 3.58
CA TYR A 136 9.04 -0.81 4.31
C TYR A 136 8.59 0.63 4.14
N ALA A 137 7.48 0.88 3.44
CA ALA A 137 7.04 2.24 3.14
C ALA A 137 5.51 2.40 3.20
N PRO A 138 5.02 3.59 3.55
CA PRO A 138 3.61 3.93 3.43
C PRO A 138 3.31 4.31 1.99
N VAL A 139 2.18 3.84 1.47
CA VAL A 139 1.65 4.21 0.16
C VAL A 139 0.14 4.41 0.30
N THR A 140 -0.44 5.32 -0.45
CA THR A 140 -1.89 5.49 -0.54
C THR A 140 -2.38 5.07 -1.91
N ALA A 141 -3.23 4.06 -1.97
CA ALA A 141 -3.88 3.63 -3.20
C ALA A 141 -5.16 4.46 -3.46
N ILE A 142 -5.38 4.84 -4.71
CA ILE A 142 -6.56 5.59 -5.16
C ILE A 142 -7.06 5.01 -6.48
N VAL A 143 -8.37 4.94 -6.63
CA VAL A 143 -9.01 4.59 -7.90
C VAL A 143 -9.77 5.79 -8.46
N ARG A 144 -9.40 6.23 -9.66
CA ARG A 144 -10.11 7.26 -10.42
C ARG A 144 -10.95 6.62 -11.52
N PHE A 145 -12.09 7.22 -11.83
CA PHE A 145 -12.95 6.75 -12.91
C PHE A 145 -13.07 7.79 -14.03
N SER A 146 -12.94 7.32 -15.27
CA SER A 146 -13.28 8.06 -16.48
C SER A 146 -14.16 7.17 -17.36
N GLY A 147 -15.47 7.37 -17.30
CA GLY A 147 -16.43 6.46 -17.94
C GLY A 147 -16.31 5.03 -17.40
N ARG A 148 -15.96 4.08 -18.28
CA ARG A 148 -15.73 2.66 -17.97
C ARG A 148 -14.26 2.33 -17.65
N GLN A 149 -13.38 3.31 -17.64
CA GLN A 149 -12.00 3.12 -17.24
C GLN A 149 -11.83 3.41 -15.75
N ALA A 150 -11.26 2.44 -15.01
CA ALA A 150 -10.81 2.61 -13.64
C ALA A 150 -9.29 2.70 -13.64
N ARG A 151 -8.73 3.75 -13.03
CA ARG A 151 -7.29 3.97 -12.91
C ARG A 151 -6.87 3.80 -11.46
N LEU A 152 -6.10 2.75 -11.17
CA LEU A 152 -5.47 2.51 -9.88
C LEU A 152 -4.12 3.22 -9.82
N GLU A 153 -3.94 4.09 -8.84
CA GLU A 153 -2.74 4.88 -8.60
C GLU A 153 -2.21 4.59 -7.19
N PHE A 154 -0.89 4.50 -7.06
CA PHE A 154 -0.18 4.41 -5.78
C PHE A 154 0.57 5.72 -5.56
N ILE A 155 0.31 6.39 -4.45
CA ILE A 155 0.82 7.73 -4.16
C ILE A 155 1.64 7.68 -2.88
N ASP A 156 2.79 8.33 -2.89
CA ASP A 156 3.66 8.48 -1.73
C ASP A 156 3.12 9.61 -0.81
N PRO A 157 2.58 9.28 0.38
CA PRO A 157 2.03 10.26 1.30
C PRO A 157 3.10 11.12 1.99
N LEU A 158 4.39 10.78 1.89
CA LEU A 158 5.48 11.62 2.37
C LEU A 158 5.80 12.75 1.38
N LYS A 159 5.42 12.61 0.10
CA LYS A 159 5.61 13.63 -0.95
C LYS A 159 4.34 14.40 -1.28
N THR A 160 3.17 13.81 -1.04
CA THR A 160 1.88 14.39 -1.41
C THR A 160 0.91 14.33 -0.23
N GLU A 161 0.67 15.47 0.41
CA GLU A 161 -0.27 15.55 1.55
C GLU A 161 -1.73 15.68 1.12
N ARG A 162 -1.98 16.18 -0.09
CA ARG A 162 -3.31 16.51 -0.58
C ARG A 162 -3.49 16.06 -2.02
N ILE A 163 -4.70 15.60 -2.34
CA ILE A 163 -5.03 15.17 -3.68
C ILE A 163 -6.35 15.75 -4.16
N THR A 164 -6.40 16.06 -5.45
CA THR A 164 -7.64 16.43 -6.11
C THR A 164 -8.36 15.16 -6.60
N LEU A 165 -9.58 14.93 -6.11
CA LEU A 165 -10.51 13.90 -6.61
C LEU A 165 -11.82 14.61 -6.99
N ASN A 166 -12.34 14.41 -8.20
CA ASN A 166 -13.58 15.05 -8.64
C ASN A 166 -13.61 16.59 -8.52
N LYS A 167 -12.49 17.26 -8.84
CA LYS A 167 -12.30 18.72 -8.67
C LYS A 167 -12.35 19.21 -7.22
N GLN A 168 -12.36 18.31 -6.25
CA GLN A 168 -12.34 18.61 -4.82
C GLN A 168 -11.00 18.18 -4.23
N VAL A 169 -10.46 18.97 -3.30
CA VAL A 169 -9.16 18.71 -2.69
C VAL A 169 -9.36 18.07 -1.33
N PHE A 170 -8.82 16.87 -1.16
CA PHE A 170 -8.86 16.11 0.08
C PHE A 170 -7.45 15.98 0.66
N PRO A 171 -7.30 15.89 2.00
CA PRO A 171 -6.11 15.28 2.58
C PRO A 171 -5.94 13.86 2.01
N LEU A 172 -4.71 13.45 1.72
CA LEU A 172 -4.41 12.08 1.35
C LEU A 172 -4.43 11.22 2.61
N ALA A 173 -5.19 10.11 2.60
CA ALA A 173 -5.18 9.19 3.73
C ALA A 173 -3.81 8.53 3.87
N ALA A 174 -3.29 8.38 5.09
CA ALA A 174 -1.99 7.76 5.29
C ALA A 174 -1.93 7.05 6.64
N ASP A 175 -1.11 5.99 6.70
CA ASP A 175 -0.77 5.28 7.92
C ASP A 175 0.76 5.10 7.94
N PHE A 176 1.42 5.88 8.77
CA PHE A 176 2.89 5.92 8.84
C PHE A 176 3.46 4.87 9.80
N ASP A 177 2.61 4.25 10.62
CA ASP A 177 3.03 3.30 11.63
C ASP A 177 2.92 1.85 11.14
N ALA A 178 1.98 1.55 10.25
CA ALA A 178 1.82 0.22 9.68
C ALA A 178 3.10 -0.35 9.02
N PRO A 179 3.85 0.39 8.18
CA PRO A 179 5.11 -0.11 7.64
C PRO A 179 6.15 -0.40 8.74
N THR A 180 6.20 0.45 9.78
CA THR A 180 7.09 0.29 10.93
C THR A 180 6.72 -0.92 11.77
N ALA A 181 5.42 -1.17 11.99
CA ALA A 181 4.91 -2.34 12.68
C ALA A 181 5.28 -3.64 11.94
N LEU A 182 5.11 -3.65 10.61
CA LEU A 182 5.53 -4.77 9.78
C LEU A 182 7.04 -5.01 9.85
N LEU A 183 7.85 -3.94 9.85
CA LEU A 183 9.29 -4.03 10.03
C LEU A 183 9.65 -4.69 11.36
N ILE A 184 9.08 -4.22 12.47
CA ILE A 184 9.37 -4.78 13.80
C ILE A 184 8.92 -6.25 13.86
N ALA A 185 7.73 -6.56 13.35
CA ALA A 185 7.17 -7.91 13.38
C ALA A 185 7.99 -8.92 12.55
N ARG A 186 8.48 -8.50 11.37
CA ARG A 186 9.27 -9.34 10.46
C ARG A 186 10.75 -9.44 10.87
N GLU A 187 11.39 -8.31 11.17
CA GLU A 187 12.84 -8.25 11.41
C GLU A 187 13.22 -8.56 12.86
N ARG A 188 12.29 -8.42 13.82
CA ARG A 188 12.48 -8.70 15.27
C ARG A 188 13.80 -8.13 15.83
N PRO A 189 14.04 -6.81 15.68
CA PRO A 189 15.32 -6.19 16.04
C PRO A 189 15.71 -6.41 17.51
N GLU A 190 14.76 -6.53 18.43
CA GLU A 190 14.98 -6.80 19.85
C GLU A 190 15.65 -8.16 20.12
N ARG A 191 15.34 -9.19 19.31
CA ARG A 191 15.99 -10.50 19.42
C ARG A 191 17.41 -10.47 18.89
N LEU A 192 17.67 -9.62 17.91
CA LEU A 192 18.99 -9.41 17.32
C LEU A 192 19.88 -8.58 18.26
N GLY A 193 19.34 -7.59 18.96
CA GLY A 193 20.10 -6.72 19.87
C GLY A 193 20.74 -7.47 21.04
N LEU A 194 19.99 -8.33 21.74
CA LEU A 194 20.50 -9.02 22.94
C LEU A 194 21.50 -10.14 22.61
N SER A 195 21.23 -10.91 21.55
CA SER A 195 22.09 -12.02 21.11
C SER A 195 23.43 -11.54 20.55
N ARG A 196 23.47 -10.37 19.89
CA ARG A 196 24.69 -9.78 19.30
C ARG A 196 25.63 -9.14 20.32
N VAL A 197 25.12 -8.64 21.44
CA VAL A 197 25.97 -8.10 22.53
C VAL A 197 26.67 -9.22 23.29
N ILE A 198 26.02 -10.38 23.45
CA ILE A 198 26.55 -11.51 24.24
C ILE A 198 27.56 -12.33 23.43
N ASN A 199 27.42 -12.44 22.11
CA ASN A 199 28.36 -13.18 21.26
C ASN A 199 28.66 -12.48 19.92
N PRO A 200 29.36 -11.33 19.92
CA PRO A 200 29.59 -10.54 18.72
C PRO A 200 30.37 -11.28 17.63
N ALA A 201 31.28 -12.20 18.00
CA ALA A 201 32.10 -12.97 17.05
C ALA A 201 31.27 -14.00 16.26
N ALA A 202 30.27 -14.63 16.86
CA ALA A 202 29.39 -15.58 16.18
C ALA A 202 28.37 -14.92 15.23
N TYR A 203 28.17 -13.60 15.34
CA TYR A 203 27.22 -12.84 14.56
C TYR A 203 27.88 -11.72 13.73
N ALA A 204 29.20 -11.75 13.58
CA ALA A 204 29.97 -10.73 12.85
C ALA A 204 29.46 -10.52 11.42
N ASP A 205 28.99 -11.59 10.76
CA ASP A 205 28.44 -11.55 9.39
C ASP A 205 26.95 -11.14 9.32
N THR A 206 26.29 -10.94 10.46
CA THR A 206 24.85 -10.60 10.55
C THR A 206 24.58 -9.28 11.28
N ALA A 207 25.55 -8.72 12.00
CA ALA A 207 25.44 -7.41 12.61
C ALA A 207 25.37 -6.33 11.52
N VAL A 208 24.24 -5.63 11.41
CA VAL A 208 24.03 -4.56 10.44
C VAL A 208 23.66 -3.28 11.19
N LEU A 209 24.44 -2.21 10.97
CA LEU A 209 24.03 -0.85 11.27
C LEU A 209 23.07 -0.42 10.15
N CYS A 210 21.78 -0.30 10.48
CA CYS A 210 20.78 0.24 9.56
C CYS A 210 20.56 1.71 9.86
N ARG A 211 20.79 2.57 8.86
CA ARG A 211 20.42 3.98 8.94
C ARG A 211 18.89 4.09 8.82
N LEU A 212 18.22 4.42 9.92
CA LEU A 212 16.74 4.54 9.96
C LEU A 212 16.21 5.84 9.34
N GLN A 213 17.08 6.83 9.12
CA GLN A 213 16.72 8.11 8.50
C GLN A 213 17.90 8.59 7.63
N GLN A 214 17.71 8.69 6.32
CA GLN A 214 18.61 9.49 5.49
C GLN A 214 18.22 10.94 5.73
N PHE A 215 19.15 11.76 6.22
CA PHE A 215 18.98 13.20 6.33
C PHE A 215 18.39 13.76 5.04
N ASP A 216 17.37 14.61 5.16
CA ASP A 216 16.94 15.51 4.09
C ASP A 216 18.19 16.24 3.56
N PRO A 217 18.54 16.13 2.27
CA PRO A 217 19.43 17.10 1.68
C PRO A 217 18.64 18.41 1.55
N ALA A 218 19.12 19.45 2.24
CA ALA A 218 18.73 20.83 1.99
C ALA A 218 19.01 21.24 0.53
#